data_AF-A0A4R6RZZ9-F1
#
_entry.id   AF-A0A4R6RZZ9-F1
#
_cell.length_a   1.000
_cell.length_b   1.000
_cell.length_c   1.000
_cell.angle_alpha   90.00
_cell.angle_beta   90.00
_cell.angle_gamma   90.00
#
_symmetry.space_group_name_H-M   'P 1'
#
loop_
_entity.id
_entity.type
_entity.pdbx_description
1 polymer ?
#
loop_
_entity_poly.entity_id
_entity_poly.type
_entity_poly.pdbx_seq_one_letter_code
_entity_poly.pdbx_strand_id
1 'polypeptide(L)'
;MNGIATGGRRRALWFTIFWLGVGIASFVLGVQNPIGQRAEDILLDAAEFTTNPPAPLNLVSIPSIAIALLLLGVLALFAHGIQRALVVTLLPAAAIATSQLLKLHVLTRPELFELDAPNTFPSGHMTVFTALTAALIWAVPAQIRAFVALAGAGLLGAVGWQLLAYGWHRPSDVLGALALGVIAFALAGLIRPARTRGTVTLGATISIGLVLLGWIMVAAALTLAAIAGVSGNADLMLSAGEFGGVGASALAARALLLLSVGRD
;
A
#
# COMPACT_ATOMS: atom_id res chain seq x y z
N MET A 1 35.50 -5.66 9.51
CA MET A 1 34.31 -5.83 10.36
C MET A 1 33.02 -5.62 9.55
N ASN A 2 32.75 -6.43 8.51
CA ASN A 2 31.70 -6.14 7.51
C ASN A 2 30.48 -7.10 7.55
N GLY A 3 30.34 -7.95 8.56
CA GLY A 3 29.28 -8.98 8.60
C GLY A 3 27.90 -8.52 9.11
N ILE A 4 27.84 -7.43 9.88
CA ILE A 4 26.74 -7.17 10.84
C ILE A 4 25.52 -6.43 10.23
N ALA A 5 25.61 -5.87 9.01
CA ALA A 5 24.51 -5.09 8.39
C ALA A 5 23.75 -5.83 7.27
N THR A 6 24.10 -7.09 6.99
CA THR A 6 23.68 -7.81 5.78
C THR A 6 22.22 -8.26 5.83
N GLY A 7 21.70 -8.61 7.01
CA GLY A 7 20.33 -9.10 7.19
C GLY A 7 19.24 -8.06 6.88
N GLY A 8 19.42 -6.82 7.33
CA GLY A 8 18.50 -5.72 7.05
C GLY A 8 18.45 -5.35 5.57
N ARG A 9 19.61 -5.21 4.92
CA ARG A 9 19.70 -4.91 3.48
C ARG A 9 19.13 -6.02 2.60
N ARG A 10 19.43 -7.28 2.92
CA ARG A 10 18.90 -8.44 2.17
C ARG A 10 17.36 -8.47 2.23
N ARG A 11 16.77 -8.18 3.38
CA ARG A 11 15.32 -8.07 3.53
C ARG A 11 14.76 -6.91 2.71
N ALA A 12 15.38 -5.74 2.80
CA ALA A 12 14.97 -4.56 2.04
C ALA A 12 15.00 -4.86 0.53
N LEU A 13 16.07 -5.51 0.04
CA LEU A 13 16.18 -5.93 -1.35
C LEU A 13 15.05 -6.89 -1.76
N TRP A 14 14.78 -7.90 -0.93
CA TRP A 14 13.67 -8.83 -1.18
C TRP A 14 12.33 -8.13 -1.29
N PHE A 15 12.01 -7.20 -0.38
CA PHE A 15 10.76 -6.46 -0.45
C PHE A 15 10.72 -5.50 -1.64
N THR A 16 11.83 -4.86 -1.99
CA THR A 16 11.92 -4.06 -3.22
C THR A 16 11.58 -4.91 -4.43
N ILE A 17 12.21 -6.09 -4.60
CA ILE A 17 11.97 -6.97 -5.75
C ILE A 17 10.52 -7.48 -5.76
N PHE A 18 10.03 -7.97 -4.63
CA PHE A 18 8.68 -8.52 -4.53
C PHE A 18 7.62 -7.47 -4.87
N TRP A 19 7.68 -6.28 -4.24
CA TRP A 19 6.69 -5.23 -4.47
C TRP A 19 6.85 -4.56 -5.83
N LEU A 20 8.07 -4.51 -6.38
CA LEU A 20 8.26 -4.10 -7.77
C LEU A 20 7.56 -5.08 -8.72
N GLY A 21 7.68 -6.39 -8.47
CA GLY A 21 6.92 -7.41 -9.18
C GLY A 21 5.41 -7.21 -9.08
N VAL A 22 4.88 -6.92 -7.88
CA VAL A 22 3.44 -6.63 -7.68
C VAL A 22 3.02 -5.38 -8.45
N GLY A 23 3.77 -4.28 -8.37
CA GLY A 23 3.44 -3.02 -9.04
C GLY A 23 3.54 -3.10 -10.57
N ILE A 24 4.53 -3.82 -11.09
CA ILE A 24 4.64 -4.09 -12.53
C ILE A 24 3.51 -5.02 -12.98
N ALA A 25 3.23 -6.09 -12.24
CA ALA A 25 2.15 -7.01 -12.58
C ALA A 25 0.78 -6.32 -12.55
N SER A 26 0.51 -5.45 -11.57
CA SER A 26 -0.76 -4.71 -11.53
C SER A 26 -0.91 -3.75 -12.71
N PHE A 27 0.17 -3.07 -13.11
CA PHE A 27 0.16 -2.21 -14.29
C PHE A 27 -0.01 -3.01 -15.59
N VAL A 28 0.79 -4.05 -15.80
CA VAL A 28 0.76 -4.83 -17.05
C VAL A 28 -0.52 -5.65 -17.18
N LEU A 29 -0.95 -6.32 -16.11
CA LEU A 29 -2.10 -7.22 -16.15
C LEU A 29 -3.44 -6.51 -15.94
N GLY A 30 -3.50 -5.40 -15.19
CA GLY A 30 -4.73 -4.64 -14.99
C GLY A 30 -4.89 -3.50 -16.01
N VAL A 31 -3.86 -2.64 -16.10
CA VAL A 31 -3.96 -1.38 -16.86
C VAL A 31 -3.69 -1.58 -18.36
N GLN A 32 -2.73 -2.41 -18.75
CA GLN A 32 -2.32 -2.56 -20.15
C GLN A 32 -2.95 -3.76 -20.88
N ASN A 33 -3.70 -4.61 -20.18
CA ASN A 33 -4.23 -5.85 -20.73
C ASN A 33 -5.76 -5.76 -20.94
N PRO A 34 -6.30 -6.14 -22.11
CA PRO A 34 -7.74 -6.09 -22.36
C PRO A 34 -8.59 -6.96 -21.40
N ILE A 35 -8.08 -8.12 -20.98
CA ILE A 35 -8.76 -9.01 -20.03
C ILE A 35 -8.79 -8.36 -18.64
N GLY A 36 -7.66 -7.74 -18.25
CA GLY A 36 -7.55 -6.97 -17.02
C GLY A 36 -8.53 -5.82 -16.97
N GLN A 37 -8.49 -4.94 -17.97
CA GLN A 37 -9.41 -3.81 -18.05
C GLN A 37 -10.87 -4.25 -18.00
N ARG A 38 -11.25 -5.29 -18.76
CA ARG A 38 -12.61 -5.83 -18.70
C ARG A 38 -13.02 -6.32 -17.31
N ALA A 39 -12.13 -7.03 -16.61
CA ALA A 39 -12.42 -7.49 -15.25
C ALA A 39 -12.58 -6.32 -14.27
N GLU A 40 -11.75 -5.28 -14.41
CA GLU A 40 -11.82 -4.08 -13.58
C GLU A 40 -13.04 -3.20 -13.91
N ASP A 41 -13.47 -3.16 -15.17
CA ASP A 41 -14.68 -2.43 -15.57
C ASP A 41 -15.95 -3.14 -15.10
N ILE A 42 -16.02 -4.49 -15.17
CA ILE A 42 -17.10 -5.28 -14.55
C ILE A 42 -17.22 -4.98 -13.05
N LEU A 43 -16.08 -4.86 -12.37
CA LEU A 43 -16.05 -4.50 -10.95
C LEU A 43 -16.58 -3.08 -10.72
N LEU A 44 -16.18 -2.12 -11.56
CA LEU A 44 -16.64 -0.73 -11.45
C LEU A 44 -18.15 -0.61 -11.69
N ASP A 45 -18.71 -1.39 -12.61
CA ASP A 45 -20.15 -1.43 -12.88
C ASP A 45 -20.96 -1.95 -11.68
N ALA A 46 -20.37 -2.81 -10.84
CA ALA A 46 -20.98 -3.31 -9.61
C ALA A 46 -20.80 -2.36 -8.41
N ALA A 47 -19.94 -1.35 -8.51
CA ALA A 47 -19.65 -0.46 -7.39
C ALA A 47 -20.79 0.53 -7.12
N GLU A 48 -21.03 0.83 -5.85
CA GLU A 48 -22.00 1.85 -5.42
C GLU A 48 -21.38 3.25 -5.52
N PHE A 49 -21.25 3.76 -6.75
CA PHE A 49 -20.55 5.03 -6.98
C PHE A 49 -21.15 6.19 -6.18
N THR A 50 -20.28 6.89 -5.44
CA THR A 50 -20.64 8.12 -4.71
C THR A 50 -19.52 9.15 -4.84
N THR A 51 -19.87 10.42 -5.04
CA THR A 51 -18.89 11.52 -5.04
C THR A 51 -18.49 11.96 -3.64
N ASN A 52 -19.21 11.50 -2.60
CA ASN A 52 -19.00 11.88 -1.21
C ASN A 52 -18.81 10.63 -0.33
N PRO A 53 -17.71 9.89 -0.52
CA PRO A 53 -17.44 8.71 0.29
C PRO A 53 -17.25 9.11 1.77
N PRO A 54 -17.59 8.23 2.73
CA PRO A 54 -17.32 8.46 4.14
C PRO A 54 -15.82 8.53 4.46
N ALA A 55 -15.53 8.81 5.73
CA ALA A 55 -14.17 8.72 6.24
C ALA A 55 -13.63 7.27 6.11
N PRO A 56 -12.31 7.12 5.86
CA PRO A 56 -11.31 8.19 5.85
C PRO A 56 -11.09 8.85 4.47
N LEU A 57 -11.77 8.45 3.41
CA LEU A 57 -11.53 8.99 2.05
C LEU A 57 -11.81 10.49 1.94
N ASN A 58 -12.93 10.97 2.51
CA ASN A 58 -13.26 12.39 2.49
C ASN A 58 -12.31 13.29 3.31
N LEU A 59 -11.39 12.72 4.08
CA LEU A 59 -10.43 13.48 4.87
C LEU A 59 -9.18 13.85 4.04
N VAL A 60 -8.97 13.22 2.89
CA VAL A 60 -7.74 13.39 2.10
C VAL A 60 -7.79 14.67 1.28
N SER A 61 -6.94 15.61 1.68
CA SER A 61 -6.73 16.91 1.02
C SER A 61 -5.29 17.37 1.19
N ILE A 62 -4.79 18.28 0.33
CA ILE A 62 -3.43 18.81 0.45
C ILE A 62 -3.15 19.36 1.87
N PRO A 63 -4.03 20.16 2.50
CA PRO A 63 -3.81 20.64 3.87
C PRO A 63 -3.75 19.50 4.90
N SER A 64 -4.67 18.52 4.83
CA SER A 64 -4.67 17.39 5.77
C SER A 64 -3.41 16.54 5.66
N ILE A 65 -2.89 16.32 4.44
CA ILE A 65 -1.67 15.57 4.19
C ILE A 65 -0.47 16.33 4.78
N ALA A 66 -0.38 17.64 4.53
CA ALA A 66 0.68 18.48 5.08
C ALA A 66 0.67 18.46 6.62
N ILE A 67 -0.50 18.57 7.25
CA ILE A 67 -0.68 18.48 8.70
C ILE A 67 -0.24 17.11 9.21
N ALA A 68 -0.67 16.02 8.59
CA ALA A 68 -0.30 14.67 9.00
C ALA A 68 1.23 14.45 8.92
N LEU A 69 1.87 14.89 7.84
CA LEU A 69 3.32 14.81 7.66
C LEU A 69 4.09 15.66 8.69
N LEU A 70 3.56 16.84 9.02
CA LEU A 70 4.12 17.69 10.07
C LEU A 70 4.04 17.02 11.44
N LEU A 71 2.86 16.50 11.81
CA LEU A 71 2.66 15.81 13.09
C LEU A 71 3.56 14.59 13.23
N LEU A 72 3.71 13.79 12.17
CA LEU A 72 4.63 12.65 12.14
C LEU A 72 6.09 13.10 12.29
N GLY A 73 6.48 14.18 11.62
CA GLY A 73 7.81 14.77 11.74
C GLY A 73 8.11 15.25 13.16
N VAL A 74 7.17 15.97 13.78
CA VAL A 74 7.27 16.46 15.16
C VAL A 74 7.36 15.28 16.15
N LEU A 75 6.50 14.27 15.98
CA LEU A 75 6.54 13.04 16.79
C LEU A 75 7.93 12.37 16.70
N ALA A 76 8.44 12.18 15.48
CA ALA A 76 9.75 11.57 15.27
C ALA A 76 10.90 12.46 15.77
N LEU A 77 10.77 13.79 15.72
CA LEU A 77 11.75 14.72 16.25
C LEU A 77 11.93 14.53 17.75
N PHE A 78 10.83 14.51 18.50
CA PHE A 78 10.86 14.33 19.95
C PHE A 78 11.26 12.91 20.36
N ALA A 79 10.80 11.89 19.64
CA ALA A 79 11.08 10.49 19.99
C ALA A 79 12.48 10.02 19.57
N HIS A 80 13.03 10.54 18.47
CA HIS A 80 14.16 9.95 17.77
C HIS A 80 15.18 10.95 17.20
N GLY A 81 14.92 12.25 17.27
CA GLY A 81 15.81 13.32 16.81
C GLY A 81 15.65 13.69 15.34
N ILE A 82 16.35 14.77 14.94
CA ILE A 82 16.14 15.47 13.66
C ILE A 82 16.32 14.58 12.42
N GLN A 83 17.28 13.65 12.44
CA GLN A 83 17.51 12.77 11.30
C GLN A 83 16.30 11.85 11.02
N ARG A 84 15.63 11.36 12.08
CA ARG A 84 14.44 10.51 11.93
C ARG A 84 13.25 11.34 11.49
N ALA A 85 13.09 12.55 12.05
CA ALA A 85 12.05 13.49 11.64
C ALA A 85 12.10 13.76 10.14
N LEU A 86 13.28 14.09 9.60
CA LEU A 86 13.46 14.34 8.17
C LEU A 86 13.07 13.14 7.32
N VAL A 87 13.46 11.91 7.70
CA VAL A 87 13.09 10.70 6.95
C VAL A 87 11.58 10.46 7.01
N VAL A 88 10.97 10.55 8.20
CA VAL A 88 9.54 10.32 8.42
C VAL A 88 8.67 11.37 7.73
N THR A 89 9.19 12.56 7.45
CA THR A 89 8.44 13.61 6.72
C THR A 89 8.71 13.60 5.21
N LEU A 90 9.98 13.57 4.80
CA LEU A 90 10.35 13.77 3.39
C LEU A 90 10.12 12.52 2.53
N LEU A 91 10.36 11.32 3.07
CA LEU A 91 10.19 10.08 2.33
C LEU A 91 8.73 9.81 1.91
N PRO A 92 7.73 9.89 2.80
CA PRO A 92 6.34 9.76 2.37
C PRO A 92 5.89 10.89 1.45
N ALA A 93 6.35 12.13 1.66
CA ALA A 93 6.08 13.23 0.75
C ALA A 93 6.60 12.93 -0.68
N ALA A 94 7.82 12.41 -0.79
CA ALA A 94 8.41 12.01 -2.06
C ALA A 94 7.62 10.86 -2.72
N ALA A 95 7.17 9.86 -1.94
CA ALA A 95 6.34 8.77 -2.46
C ALA A 95 4.99 9.26 -3.01
N ILE A 96 4.33 10.19 -2.29
CA ILE A 96 3.08 10.82 -2.74
C ILE A 96 3.30 11.63 -4.02
N ALA A 97 4.35 12.45 -4.07
CA ALA A 97 4.70 13.22 -5.26
C ALA A 97 5.03 12.32 -6.46
N THR A 98 5.74 11.21 -6.20
CA THR A 98 6.07 10.22 -7.24
C THR A 98 4.82 9.53 -7.77
N SER A 99 3.84 9.20 -6.92
CA SER A 99 2.54 8.67 -7.37
C SER A 99 1.85 9.61 -8.35
N GLN A 100 1.82 10.92 -8.04
CA GLN A 100 1.22 11.91 -8.92
C GLN A 100 2.01 12.08 -10.22
N LEU A 101 3.34 12.13 -10.15
CA LEU A 101 4.20 12.20 -11.33
C LEU A 101 3.99 10.99 -12.25
N LEU A 102 3.95 9.78 -11.67
CA LEU A 102 3.72 8.55 -12.42
C LEU A 102 2.35 8.57 -13.10
N LYS A 103 1.30 8.93 -12.36
CA LYS A 103 -0.08 8.97 -12.87
C LYS A 103 -0.27 9.97 -14.00
N LEU A 104 0.26 11.18 -13.83
CA LEU A 104 -0.03 12.31 -14.69
C LEU A 104 0.89 12.38 -15.92
N HIS A 105 2.09 11.79 -15.84
CA HIS A 105 3.13 12.04 -16.83
C HIS A 105 3.87 10.80 -17.36
N VAL A 106 3.80 9.65 -16.69
CA VAL A 106 4.65 8.49 -17.06
C VAL A 106 3.84 7.28 -17.46
N LEU A 107 2.84 6.91 -16.64
CA LEU A 107 2.04 5.71 -16.82
C LEU A 107 0.72 6.09 -17.48
N THR A 108 0.52 5.60 -18.69
CA THR A 108 -0.70 5.83 -19.47
C THR A 108 -1.57 4.58 -19.45
N ARG A 109 -2.89 4.78 -19.33
CA ARG A 109 -3.88 3.74 -19.59
C ARG A 109 -4.20 3.77 -21.09
N PRO A 110 -3.90 2.71 -21.86
CA PRO A 110 -4.29 2.66 -23.25
C PRO A 110 -5.81 2.57 -23.36
N GLU A 111 -6.37 3.27 -24.34
CA GLU A 111 -7.78 3.16 -24.70
C GLU A 111 -7.99 1.88 -25.51
N LEU A 112 -8.59 0.86 -24.89
CA LEU A 112 -8.84 -0.45 -25.48
C LEU A 112 -10.32 -0.65 -25.86
N PHE A 113 -11.21 0.27 -25.44
CA PHE A 113 -12.66 0.23 -25.66
C PHE A 113 -13.23 1.63 -25.98
N GLU A 114 -14.44 1.72 -26.56
CA GLU A 114 -15.00 2.98 -27.09
C GLU A 114 -15.39 4.03 -26.03
N LEU A 115 -15.54 3.64 -24.76
CA LEU A 115 -15.97 4.50 -23.64
C LEU A 115 -14.97 4.43 -22.47
N ASP A 116 -13.70 4.77 -22.74
CA ASP A 116 -12.64 4.58 -21.75
C ASP A 116 -12.54 5.70 -20.71
N ALA A 117 -12.51 5.27 -19.44
CA ALA A 117 -12.28 6.15 -18.30
C ALA A 117 -10.79 6.52 -18.16
N PRO A 118 -10.49 7.73 -17.63
CA PRO A 118 -9.13 8.25 -17.54
C PRO A 118 -8.20 7.40 -16.68
N ASN A 119 -6.89 7.58 -16.86
CA ASN A 119 -5.89 6.88 -16.06
C ASN A 119 -5.99 7.28 -14.58
N THR A 120 -6.23 6.29 -13.73
CA THR A 120 -6.29 6.44 -12.27
C THR A 120 -5.10 5.80 -11.55
N PHE A 121 -4.22 5.11 -12.28
CA PHE A 121 -3.09 4.35 -11.76
C PHE A 121 -1.83 5.22 -11.56
N PRO A 122 -1.12 5.07 -10.43
CA PRO A 122 -1.51 4.37 -9.19
C PRO A 122 -2.47 5.24 -8.35
N SER A 123 -3.24 4.65 -7.43
CA SER A 123 -4.18 5.42 -6.59
C SER A 123 -3.46 6.44 -5.69
N GLY A 124 -3.91 7.70 -5.72
CA GLY A 124 -3.33 8.79 -4.93
C GLY A 124 -3.70 8.67 -3.45
N HIS A 125 -4.99 8.45 -3.15
CA HIS A 125 -5.50 8.21 -1.80
C HIS A 125 -4.77 7.03 -1.15
N MET A 126 -4.71 5.90 -1.85
CA MET A 126 -4.05 4.72 -1.32
C MET A 126 -2.55 4.95 -1.09
N THR A 127 -1.88 5.72 -1.95
CA THR A 127 -0.47 6.08 -1.75
C THR A 127 -0.30 6.90 -0.48
N VAL A 128 -1.16 7.89 -0.24
CA VAL A 128 -1.15 8.70 0.99
C VAL A 128 -1.27 7.82 2.22
N PHE A 129 -2.29 6.97 2.31
CA PHE A 129 -2.48 6.11 3.47
C PHE A 129 -1.33 5.12 3.68
N THR A 130 -0.80 4.55 2.60
CA THR A 130 0.36 3.63 2.66
C THR A 130 1.60 4.34 3.18
N ALA A 131 1.89 5.53 2.65
CA ALA A 131 3.04 6.33 3.02
C ALA A 131 2.95 6.84 4.47
N LEU A 132 1.79 7.33 4.90
CA LEU A 132 1.56 7.77 6.28
C LEU A 132 1.62 6.62 7.28
N THR A 133 1.08 5.45 6.93
CA THR A 133 1.18 4.23 7.75
C THR A 133 2.64 3.82 7.94
N ALA A 134 3.41 3.78 6.85
CA ALA A 134 4.84 3.47 6.89
C ALA A 134 5.63 4.48 7.75
N ALA A 135 5.35 5.77 7.56
CA ALA A 135 5.97 6.85 8.31
C ALA A 135 5.65 6.75 9.81
N LEU A 136 4.40 6.49 10.18
CA LEU A 136 3.99 6.32 11.57
C LEU A 136 4.69 5.12 12.23
N ILE A 137 4.77 3.97 11.56
CA ILE A 137 5.54 2.81 12.06
C ILE A 137 6.99 3.20 12.35
N TRP A 138 7.60 4.07 11.54
CA TRP A 138 8.98 4.52 11.72
C TRP A 138 9.14 5.63 12.76
N ALA A 139 8.09 6.42 12.99
CA ALA A 139 8.04 7.53 13.93
C ALA A 139 7.87 7.07 15.39
N VAL A 140 7.24 5.91 15.61
CA VAL A 140 6.95 5.40 16.95
C VAL A 140 8.07 4.54 17.55
N PRO A 141 8.14 4.43 18.90
CA PRO A 141 9.03 3.50 19.58
C PRO A 141 8.82 2.04 19.17
N ALA A 142 9.88 1.23 19.22
CA ALA A 142 9.89 -0.16 18.74
C ALA A 142 8.77 -1.02 19.35
N GLN A 143 8.46 -0.79 20.63
CA GLN A 143 7.52 -1.55 21.45
C GLN A 143 6.10 -1.55 20.88
N ILE A 144 5.69 -0.47 20.21
CA ILE A 144 4.32 -0.31 19.68
C ILE A 144 4.22 -0.47 18.16
N ARG A 145 5.35 -0.65 17.45
CA ARG A 145 5.37 -0.75 15.98
C ARG A 145 4.48 -1.86 15.44
N ALA A 146 4.44 -3.01 16.12
CA ALA A 146 3.62 -4.13 15.68
C ALA A 146 2.12 -3.80 15.77
N PHE A 147 1.67 -3.13 16.83
CA PHE A 147 0.29 -2.68 16.96
C PHE A 147 -0.06 -1.60 15.93
N VAL A 148 0.85 -0.65 15.69
CA VAL A 148 0.67 0.37 14.65
C VAL A 148 0.60 -0.28 13.26
N ALA A 149 1.40 -1.30 12.98
CA ALA A 149 1.31 -2.04 11.73
C ALA A 149 0.01 -2.83 11.60
N LEU A 150 -0.50 -3.42 12.68
CA LEU A 150 -1.79 -4.10 12.70
C LEU A 150 -2.95 -3.12 12.44
N ALA A 151 -2.96 -1.99 13.14
CA ALA A 151 -3.94 -0.92 12.91
C ALA A 151 -3.82 -0.35 11.48
N GLY A 152 -2.59 -0.18 11.00
CA GLY A 152 -2.28 0.21 9.63
C GLY A 152 -2.82 -0.79 8.60
N ALA A 153 -2.70 -2.10 8.84
CA ALA A 153 -3.28 -3.11 7.97
C ALA A 153 -4.82 -2.97 7.88
N GLY A 154 -5.49 -2.73 9.01
CA GLY A 154 -6.93 -2.47 9.05
C GLY A 154 -7.31 -1.19 8.30
N LEU A 155 -6.57 -0.10 8.51
CA LEU A 155 -6.79 1.17 7.81
C LEU A 155 -6.60 1.03 6.30
N LEU A 156 -5.51 0.41 5.87
CA LEU A 156 -5.21 0.19 4.44
C LEU A 156 -6.26 -0.74 3.80
N GLY A 157 -6.68 -1.79 4.50
CA GLY A 157 -7.75 -2.67 4.05
C GLY A 157 -9.08 -1.93 3.89
N ALA A 158 -9.46 -1.11 4.88
CA ALA A 158 -10.69 -0.31 4.82
C ALA A 158 -10.66 0.74 3.69
N VAL A 159 -9.53 1.43 3.51
CA VAL A 159 -9.34 2.38 2.41
C VAL A 159 -9.39 1.66 1.06
N GLY A 160 -8.66 0.55 0.91
CA GLY A 160 -8.68 -0.26 -0.31
C GLY A 160 -10.09 -0.74 -0.65
N TRP A 161 -10.83 -1.22 0.35
CA TRP A 161 -12.23 -1.60 0.21
C TRP A 161 -13.09 -0.43 -0.25
N GLN A 162 -13.08 0.72 0.45
CA GLN A 162 -13.88 1.89 0.09
C GLN A 162 -13.57 2.43 -1.31
N LEU A 163 -12.30 2.40 -1.73
CA LEU A 163 -11.90 2.85 -3.06
C LEU A 163 -12.54 2.02 -4.17
N LEU A 164 -12.75 0.72 -3.94
CA LEU A 164 -13.41 -0.18 -4.88
C LEU A 164 -14.94 -0.11 -4.73
N ALA A 165 -15.45 -0.24 -3.50
CA ALA A 165 -16.87 -0.24 -3.20
C ALA A 165 -17.59 1.02 -3.69
N TYR A 166 -16.92 2.18 -3.64
CA TYR A 166 -17.47 3.46 -4.11
C TYR A 166 -17.06 3.81 -5.54
N GLY A 167 -16.41 2.89 -6.27
CA GLY A 167 -16.11 3.07 -7.70
C GLY A 167 -15.08 4.17 -8.00
N TRP A 168 -14.22 4.52 -7.04
CA TRP A 168 -13.20 5.56 -7.23
C TRP A 168 -11.96 5.04 -7.94
N HIS A 169 -11.68 3.75 -7.81
CA HIS A 169 -10.46 3.12 -8.30
C HIS A 169 -10.67 1.67 -8.69
N ARG A 170 -9.71 1.17 -9.47
CA ARG A 170 -9.60 -0.24 -9.84
C ARG A 170 -8.66 -1.00 -8.89
N PRO A 171 -8.76 -2.34 -8.79
CA PRO A 171 -7.84 -3.14 -7.99
C PRO A 171 -6.36 -2.89 -8.33
N SER A 172 -6.01 -2.75 -9.60
CA SER A 172 -4.64 -2.44 -10.03
C SER A 172 -4.13 -1.13 -9.43
N ASP A 173 -4.95 -0.09 -9.38
CA ASP A 173 -4.59 1.21 -8.79
C ASP A 173 -4.20 1.08 -7.31
N VAL A 174 -4.95 0.27 -6.56
CA VAL A 174 -4.74 0.01 -5.13
C VAL A 174 -3.44 -0.77 -4.93
N LEU A 175 -3.23 -1.85 -5.70
CA LEU A 175 -2.03 -2.68 -5.63
C LEU A 175 -0.77 -1.90 -6.03
N GLY A 176 -0.86 -1.09 -7.08
CA GLY A 176 0.24 -0.22 -7.53
C GLY A 176 0.63 0.83 -6.49
N ALA A 177 -0.36 1.42 -5.82
CA ALA A 177 -0.12 2.39 -4.74
C ALA A 177 0.52 1.76 -3.50
N LEU A 178 0.03 0.58 -3.09
CA LEU A 178 0.64 -0.21 -2.01
C LEU A 178 2.10 -0.54 -2.34
N ALA A 179 2.36 -1.03 -3.55
CA ALA A 179 3.69 -1.35 -4.03
C ALA A 179 4.63 -0.15 -3.98
N LEU A 180 4.21 0.99 -4.53
CA LEU A 180 4.99 2.22 -4.54
C LEU A 180 5.37 2.66 -3.11
N GLY A 181 4.40 2.66 -2.19
CA GLY A 181 4.64 3.03 -0.79
C GLY A 181 5.62 2.09 -0.09
N VAL A 182 5.48 0.78 -0.27
CA VAL A 182 6.41 -0.19 0.34
C VAL A 182 7.81 -0.08 -0.28
N ILE A 183 7.91 0.07 -1.60
CA ILE A 183 9.19 0.22 -2.32
C ILE A 183 9.94 1.44 -1.79
N ALA A 184 9.29 2.58 -1.61
CA ALA A 184 9.95 3.79 -1.10
C ALA A 184 10.66 3.54 0.24
N PHE A 185 10.00 2.87 1.18
CA PHE A 185 10.58 2.53 2.49
C PHE A 185 11.59 1.38 2.43
N ALA A 186 11.42 0.43 1.49
CA ALA A 186 12.40 -0.62 1.25
C ALA A 186 13.71 -0.05 0.69
N LEU A 187 13.65 0.86 -0.29
CA LEU A 187 14.81 1.56 -0.84
C LEU A 187 15.52 2.40 0.24
N ALA A 188 14.78 3.10 1.09
CA ALA A 188 15.35 3.79 2.25
C ALA A 188 16.10 2.81 3.18
N GLY A 189 15.54 1.61 3.40
CA GLY A 189 16.18 0.53 4.15
C GLY A 189 17.44 -0.06 3.51
N LEU A 190 17.59 0.01 2.17
CA LEU A 190 18.83 -0.36 1.47
C LEU A 190 19.96 0.64 1.74
N ILE A 191 19.63 1.94 1.61
CA ILE A 191 20.57 3.04 1.82
C ILE A 191 21.00 3.06 3.29
N ARG A 192 20.01 3.10 4.19
CA ARG A 192 20.21 3.20 5.63
C ARG A 192 19.31 2.19 6.35
N PRO A 193 19.82 0.96 6.61
CA PRO A 193 19.07 -0.05 7.34
C PRO A 193 18.55 0.51 8.66
N ALA A 194 17.30 0.18 8.99
CA ALA A 194 16.70 0.59 10.24
C ALA A 194 17.57 0.11 11.41
N ARG A 195 17.93 1.02 12.31
CA ARG A 195 18.51 0.68 13.61
C ARG A 195 17.39 0.74 14.63
N THR A 196 17.03 -0.40 15.20
CA THR A 196 16.01 -0.45 16.25
C THR A 196 16.71 -0.42 17.60
N ARG A 197 16.42 0.61 18.41
CA ARG A 197 16.75 0.57 19.84
C ARG A 197 15.56 -0.08 20.55
N GLY A 198 15.75 -1.28 21.09
CA GLY A 198 14.72 -2.06 21.79
C GLY A 198 14.06 -3.16 20.96
N THR A 199 13.22 -3.96 21.61
CA THR A 199 12.52 -5.10 21.01
C THR A 199 11.13 -4.70 20.51
N VAL A 200 10.73 -5.21 19.35
CA VAL A 200 9.35 -5.07 18.88
C VAL A 200 8.48 -6.11 19.56
N THR A 201 7.71 -5.68 20.55
CA THR A 201 6.76 -6.53 21.29
C THR A 201 5.73 -7.12 20.33
N LEU A 202 5.48 -8.44 20.42
CA LEU A 202 4.59 -9.20 19.53
C LEU A 202 4.92 -9.11 18.02
N GLY A 203 6.10 -8.61 17.64
CA GLY A 203 6.46 -8.39 16.24
C GLY A 203 6.38 -9.66 15.37
N ALA A 204 6.83 -10.81 15.91
CA ALA A 204 6.75 -12.09 15.21
C ALA A 204 5.30 -12.57 15.05
N THR A 205 4.52 -12.56 16.15
CA THR A 205 3.11 -12.99 16.17
C THR A 205 2.26 -12.18 15.18
N ILE A 206 2.35 -10.85 15.24
CA ILE A 206 1.60 -9.98 14.33
C ILE A 206 2.09 -10.16 12.88
N SER A 207 3.39 -10.31 12.66
CA SER A 207 3.92 -10.58 11.32
C SER A 207 3.42 -11.91 10.73
N ILE A 208 3.27 -12.95 11.57
CA ILE A 208 2.71 -14.25 11.17
C ILE A 208 1.21 -14.10 10.87
N GLY A 209 0.46 -13.43 11.76
CA GLY A 209 -0.97 -13.18 11.54
C GLY A 209 -1.23 -12.41 10.24
N LEU A 210 -0.47 -11.36 9.97
CA LEU A 210 -0.62 -10.55 8.75
C LEU A 210 -0.26 -11.32 7.47
N VAL A 211 0.75 -12.20 7.48
CA VAL A 211 1.07 -13.00 6.29
C VAL A 211 0.03 -14.08 6.02
N LEU A 212 -0.48 -14.72 7.08
CA LEU A 212 -1.55 -15.72 6.94
C LEU A 212 -2.83 -15.07 6.44
N LEU A 213 -3.28 -13.98 7.08
CA LEU A 213 -4.43 -13.21 6.63
C LEU A 213 -4.24 -12.75 5.19
N GLY A 214 -3.09 -12.17 4.88
CA GLY A 214 -2.76 -11.67 3.55
C GLY A 214 -2.94 -12.72 2.46
N TRP A 215 -2.29 -13.89 2.61
CA TRP A 215 -2.36 -14.95 1.60
C TRP A 215 -3.70 -15.68 1.57
N ILE A 216 -4.39 -15.83 2.70
CA ILE A 216 -5.75 -16.39 2.73
C ILE A 216 -6.70 -15.48 1.95
N MET A 217 -6.64 -14.17 2.16
CA MET A 217 -7.47 -13.19 1.44
C MET A 217 -7.11 -13.13 -0.05
N VAL A 218 -5.83 -13.22 -0.42
CA VAL A 218 -5.41 -13.32 -1.83
C VAL A 218 -5.93 -14.61 -2.48
N ALA A 219 -5.86 -15.75 -1.79
CA ALA A 219 -6.40 -17.01 -2.31
C ALA A 219 -7.93 -16.95 -2.49
N ALA A 220 -8.63 -16.35 -1.52
CA ALA A 220 -10.07 -16.10 -1.61
C ALA A 220 -10.39 -15.18 -2.80
N ALA A 221 -9.67 -14.08 -2.98
CA ALA A 221 -9.82 -13.16 -4.09
C ALA A 221 -9.66 -13.85 -5.45
N LEU A 222 -8.62 -14.66 -5.62
CA LEU A 222 -8.40 -15.41 -6.86
C LEU A 222 -9.51 -16.43 -7.13
N THR A 223 -10.01 -17.08 -6.07
CA THR A 223 -11.13 -18.04 -6.17
C THR A 223 -12.42 -17.31 -6.57
N LEU A 224 -12.72 -16.19 -5.93
CA LEU A 224 -13.89 -15.36 -6.25
C LEU A 224 -13.80 -14.80 -7.67
N ALA A 225 -12.64 -14.31 -8.10
CA ALA A 225 -12.42 -13.81 -9.46
C ALA A 225 -12.63 -14.91 -10.51
N ALA A 226 -12.15 -16.13 -10.25
CA ALA A 226 -12.35 -17.27 -11.14
C ALA A 226 -13.85 -17.64 -11.25
N ILE A 227 -14.56 -17.71 -10.11
CA ILE A 227 -16.00 -17.98 -10.09
C ILE A 227 -16.77 -16.87 -10.79
N ALA A 228 -16.44 -15.61 -10.52
CA ALA A 228 -17.05 -14.44 -11.15
C ALA A 228 -16.86 -14.45 -12.67
N GLY A 229 -15.64 -14.77 -13.14
CA GLY A 229 -15.33 -14.89 -14.57
C GLY A 229 -16.13 -15.98 -15.29
N VAL A 230 -16.40 -17.11 -14.63
CA VAL A 230 -17.21 -18.21 -15.19
C VAL A 230 -18.71 -17.90 -15.12
N SER A 231 -19.17 -17.29 -14.03
CA SER A 231 -20.59 -17.01 -13.78
C SER A 231 -21.09 -15.71 -14.41
N GLY A 232 -20.20 -14.80 -14.81
CA GLY A 232 -20.56 -13.45 -15.24
C GLY A 232 -21.10 -12.56 -14.12
N ASN A 233 -20.84 -12.90 -12.85
CA ASN A 233 -21.38 -12.19 -11.70
C ASN A 233 -20.45 -11.01 -11.31
N ALA A 234 -20.94 -9.79 -11.51
CA ALA A 234 -20.19 -8.56 -11.25
C ALA A 234 -19.95 -8.30 -9.75
N ASP A 235 -20.93 -8.60 -8.88
CA ASP A 235 -20.80 -8.44 -7.41
C ASP A 235 -19.70 -9.36 -6.84
N LEU A 236 -19.58 -10.59 -7.38
CA LEU A 236 -18.50 -11.50 -7.02
C LEU A 236 -17.15 -11.00 -7.53
N MET A 237 -17.10 -10.32 -8.68
CA MET A 237 -15.87 -9.70 -9.18
C MET A 237 -15.45 -8.53 -8.28
N LEU A 238 -16.40 -7.70 -7.84
CA LEU A 238 -16.17 -6.65 -6.85
C LEU A 238 -15.65 -7.21 -5.53
N SER A 239 -16.32 -8.22 -5.01
CA SER A 239 -15.86 -8.95 -3.81
C SER A 239 -14.45 -9.51 -3.99
N ALA A 240 -14.11 -10.03 -5.17
CA ALA A 240 -12.76 -10.51 -5.45
C ALA A 240 -11.71 -9.38 -5.35
N GLY A 241 -11.98 -8.22 -5.94
CA GLY A 241 -11.12 -7.04 -5.85
C GLY A 241 -10.94 -6.56 -4.41
N GLU A 242 -12.02 -6.51 -3.64
CA GLU A 242 -12.04 -6.12 -2.23
C GLU A 242 -11.19 -7.04 -1.33
N PHE A 243 -11.39 -8.36 -1.44
CA PHE A 243 -10.58 -9.34 -0.72
C PHE A 243 -9.11 -9.25 -1.14
N GLY A 244 -8.83 -9.04 -2.43
CA GLY A 244 -7.48 -8.83 -2.95
C GLY A 244 -6.81 -7.60 -2.35
N GLY A 245 -7.54 -6.48 -2.26
CA GLY A 245 -7.09 -5.23 -1.65
C GLY A 245 -6.80 -5.37 -0.15
N VAL A 246 -7.66 -6.07 0.60
CA VAL A 246 -7.44 -6.37 2.03
C VAL A 246 -6.22 -7.27 2.21
N GLY A 247 -6.09 -8.32 1.40
CA GLY A 247 -4.94 -9.24 1.45
C GLY A 247 -3.61 -8.53 1.17
N ALA A 248 -3.56 -7.73 0.11
CA ALA A 248 -2.39 -6.94 -0.24
C ALA A 248 -2.05 -5.90 0.83
N SER A 249 -3.06 -5.27 1.44
CA SER A 249 -2.88 -4.32 2.56
C SER A 249 -2.24 -4.96 3.78
N ALA A 250 -2.66 -6.18 4.15
CA ALA A 250 -2.04 -6.94 5.25
C ALA A 250 -0.57 -7.30 4.94
N LEU A 251 -0.28 -7.73 3.71
CA LEU A 251 1.08 -8.03 3.27
C LEU A 251 1.97 -6.77 3.23
N ALA A 252 1.42 -5.63 2.84
CA ALA A 252 2.12 -4.34 2.81
C ALA A 252 2.46 -3.88 4.23
N ALA A 253 1.47 -3.87 5.13
CA ALA A 253 1.67 -3.53 6.53
C ALA A 253 2.72 -4.44 7.20
N ARG A 254 2.73 -5.74 6.87
CA ARG A 254 3.77 -6.67 7.30
C ARG A 254 5.15 -6.28 6.76
N ALA A 255 5.26 -5.96 5.47
CA ALA A 255 6.53 -5.55 4.87
C ALA A 255 7.07 -4.30 5.55
N LEU A 256 6.22 -3.28 5.75
CA LEU A 256 6.56 -2.04 6.44
C LEU A 256 7.01 -2.28 7.89
N LEU A 257 6.31 -3.15 8.64
CA LEU A 257 6.72 -3.58 9.97
C LEU A 257 8.12 -4.17 9.93
N LEU A 258 8.37 -5.14 9.06
CA LEU A 258 9.65 -5.83 8.99
C LEU A 258 10.79 -4.94 8.46
N LEU A 259 10.49 -3.94 7.64
CA LEU A 259 11.45 -2.90 7.22
C LEU A 259 11.82 -1.96 8.37
N SER A 260 10.93 -1.78 9.35
CA SER A 260 11.20 -0.97 10.53
C SER A 260 12.11 -1.65 11.56
N VAL A 261 12.38 -2.96 11.42
CA VAL A 261 13.18 -3.75 12.36
C VAL A 261 14.59 -3.97 11.82
N GLY A 262 15.59 -3.34 12.45
CA GLY A 262 16.98 -3.73 12.30
C GLY A 262 17.16 -5.16 12.81
N ARG A 263 17.66 -6.06 11.95
CA ARG A 263 18.18 -7.34 12.42
C ARG A 263 19.70 -7.25 12.41
N ASP A 264 20.29 -7.58 13.55
CA ASP A 264 21.69 -7.92 13.72
C ASP A 264 22.00 -9.27 13.03
#